data_AF-A0A2R6LTH2-F1
#
_entry.id   AF-A0A2R6LTH2-F1
#
_cell.length_a   1.000
_cell.length_b   1.000
_cell.length_c   1.000
_cell.angle_alpha   90.00
_cell.angle_beta   90.00
_cell.angle_gamma   90.00
#
_symmetry.space_group_name_H-M   'P 1'
#
loop_
_entity.id
_entity.type
_entity.pdbx_description
1 polymer ?
#
loop_
_entity_poly.entity_id
_entity_poly.type
_entity_poly.pdbx_seq_one_letter_code
_entity_poly.pdbx_strand_id
1 'polypeptide(L)'
;MDLVDVASAAGIVVALGGSALLLRRLAPVERGVVARLRARLLLGLPVGTLLVVGFVLAVYLFVQDGLADTADPLVIPFRAWSYVYPLGVLTSAFAHDGPGHLTGNLLGTLVYGSLAEYAWGHVPPGRRKRSAASGGPTRTSGRWWSSPA
;
A
#
# COMPACT_ATOMS: atom_id res chain seq x y z
N MET A 1 -21.17 -7.37 19.06
CA MET A 1 -20.64 -7.65 17.71
C MET A 1 -21.70 -8.44 17.00
N ASP A 2 -22.56 -7.75 16.27
CA ASP A 2 -23.48 -8.46 15.41
C ASP A 2 -22.66 -9.01 14.24
N LEU A 3 -23.05 -10.19 13.75
CA LEU A 3 -22.32 -10.92 12.70
C LEU A 3 -22.06 -10.05 11.46
N VAL A 4 -22.91 -9.06 11.24
CA VAL A 4 -22.89 -8.11 10.13
C VAL A 4 -21.65 -7.21 10.19
N ASP A 5 -21.21 -6.79 11.38
CA ASP A 5 -20.11 -5.83 11.54
C ASP A 5 -18.75 -6.51 11.29
N VAL A 6 -18.58 -7.71 11.84
CA VAL A 6 -17.42 -8.56 11.61
C VAL A 6 -17.34 -8.98 10.14
N ALA A 7 -18.48 -9.33 9.54
CA ALA A 7 -18.57 -9.69 8.13
C ALA A 7 -18.26 -8.49 7.22
N SER A 8 -18.62 -7.28 7.61
CA SER A 8 -18.37 -6.06 6.82
C SER A 8 -16.90 -5.66 6.87
N ALA A 9 -16.29 -5.64 8.06
CA ALA A 9 -14.86 -5.35 8.22
C ALA A 9 -13.98 -6.38 7.50
N ALA A 10 -14.27 -7.68 7.71
CA ALA A 10 -13.58 -8.75 7.01
C ALA A 10 -13.85 -8.67 5.49
N GLY A 11 -15.07 -8.35 5.09
CA GLY A 11 -15.47 -8.15 3.69
C GLY A 11 -14.69 -7.04 3.00
N ILE A 12 -14.48 -5.90 3.67
CA ILE A 12 -13.69 -4.78 3.14
C ILE A 12 -12.21 -5.16 3.00
N VAL A 13 -11.63 -5.81 4.01
CA VAL A 13 -10.24 -6.29 3.95
C VAL A 13 -10.05 -7.33 2.84
N VAL A 14 -11.00 -8.26 2.70
CA VAL A 14 -11.02 -9.27 1.63
C VAL A 14 -11.26 -8.63 0.27
N ALA A 15 -12.12 -7.63 0.16
CA ALA A 15 -12.39 -6.92 -1.09
C ALA A 15 -11.17 -6.09 -1.54
N LEU A 16 -10.50 -5.40 -0.61
CA LEU A 16 -9.27 -4.65 -0.90
C LEU A 16 -8.12 -5.59 -1.28
N GLY A 17 -7.90 -6.66 -0.50
CA GLY A 17 -6.88 -7.68 -0.79
C GLY A 17 -7.18 -8.45 -2.07
N GLY A 18 -8.45 -8.76 -2.30
CA GLY A 18 -8.97 -9.43 -3.49
C GLY A 18 -8.82 -8.57 -4.73
N SER A 19 -9.21 -7.29 -4.68
CA SER A 19 -9.06 -6.34 -5.79
C SER A 19 -7.59 -6.10 -6.12
N ALA A 20 -6.71 -5.98 -5.11
CA ALA A 20 -5.27 -5.89 -5.31
C ALA A 20 -4.68 -7.16 -5.95
N LEU A 21 -5.15 -8.34 -5.54
CA LEU A 21 -4.77 -9.62 -6.14
C LEU A 21 -5.30 -9.76 -7.57
N LEU A 22 -6.53 -9.30 -7.83
CA LEU A 22 -7.17 -9.33 -9.14
C LEU A 22 -6.43 -8.42 -10.11
N LEU A 23 -6.10 -7.20 -9.71
CA LEU A 23 -5.27 -6.27 -10.50
C LEU A 23 -3.92 -6.90 -10.85
N ARG A 24 -3.30 -7.61 -9.91
CA ARG A 24 -2.03 -8.32 -10.15
C ARG A 24 -2.18 -9.49 -11.14
N ARG A 25 -3.34 -10.15 -11.18
CA ARG A 25 -3.61 -11.33 -12.03
C ARG A 25 -4.12 -10.95 -13.41
N LEU A 26 -4.94 -9.91 -13.49
CA LEU A 26 -5.67 -9.51 -14.68
C LEU A 26 -4.99 -8.43 -15.49
N ALA A 27 -4.02 -7.67 -14.95
CA ALA A 27 -3.30 -6.66 -15.73
C ALA A 27 -2.39 -7.34 -16.77
N PRO A 28 -2.80 -7.48 -18.05
CA PRO A 28 -1.99 -8.05 -19.10
C PRO A 28 -1.37 -6.85 -19.81
N VAL A 29 -0.55 -6.08 -19.11
CA VAL A 29 -0.10 -4.77 -19.60
C VAL A 29 1.34 -4.89 -20.07
N GLU A 30 1.57 -4.43 -21.30
CA GLU A 30 2.78 -4.54 -22.09
C GLU A 30 4.08 -4.47 -21.28
N ARG A 31 4.99 -5.40 -21.59
CA ARG A 31 6.20 -5.76 -20.82
C ARG A 31 7.14 -4.58 -20.51
N GLY A 32 6.96 -3.40 -21.12
CA GLY A 32 7.76 -2.19 -20.89
C GLY A 32 7.31 -1.32 -19.72
N VAL A 33 6.00 -1.10 -19.53
CA VAL A 33 5.47 -0.21 -18.48
C VAL A 33 5.46 -0.93 -17.13
N VAL A 34 5.08 -2.21 -17.12
CA VAL A 34 5.08 -3.06 -15.91
C VAL A 34 6.49 -3.30 -15.37
N ALA A 35 7.50 -3.43 -16.24
CA ALA A 35 8.89 -3.54 -15.80
C ALA A 35 9.39 -2.25 -15.11
N ARG A 36 8.91 -1.08 -15.56
CA ARG A 36 9.19 0.22 -14.93
C ARG A 36 8.44 0.42 -13.61
N LEU A 37 7.18 -0.03 -13.54
CA LEU A 37 6.37 -0.05 -12.32
C LEU A 37 6.95 -1.00 -11.25
N ARG A 38 7.33 -2.22 -11.64
CA ARG A 38 7.99 -3.22 -10.76
C ARG A 38 9.37 -2.78 -10.25
N ALA A 39 10.04 -1.87 -10.95
CA ALA A 39 11.34 -1.36 -10.51
C ALA A 39 11.23 -0.31 -9.39
N ARG A 40 10.03 0.21 -9.11
CA ARG A 40 9.77 1.27 -8.11
C ARG A 40 8.83 0.83 -6.99
N LEU A 41 7.87 -0.05 -7.30
CA LEU A 41 6.92 -0.62 -6.35
C LEU A 41 7.30 -2.07 -6.01
N LEU A 42 7.26 -2.44 -4.73
CA LEU A 42 7.47 -3.84 -4.31
C LEU A 42 6.38 -4.71 -4.92
N LEU A 43 6.76 -5.68 -5.77
CA LEU A 43 5.84 -6.59 -6.47
C LEU A 43 4.82 -5.91 -7.40
N GLY A 44 4.96 -4.61 -7.69
CA GLY A 44 4.02 -3.82 -8.50
C GLY A 44 2.83 -3.23 -7.72
N LEU A 45 2.83 -3.30 -6.38
CA LEU A 45 1.79 -2.72 -5.53
C LEU A 45 2.37 -1.58 -4.65
N PRO A 46 1.53 -0.58 -4.29
CA PRO A 46 1.90 0.45 -3.34
C PRO A 46 1.83 -0.10 -1.91
N VAL A 47 2.78 -0.96 -1.54
CA VAL A 47 2.77 -1.72 -0.29
C VAL A 47 2.78 -0.78 0.92
N GLY A 48 3.55 0.32 0.87
CA GLY A 48 3.56 1.30 1.95
C GLY A 48 2.18 1.93 2.14
N THR A 49 1.54 2.32 1.04
CA THR A 49 0.18 2.88 1.05
C THR A 49 -0.85 1.89 1.62
N LEU A 50 -0.79 0.63 1.19
CA LEU A 50 -1.71 -0.41 1.68
C LEU A 50 -1.51 -0.70 3.18
N LEU A 51 -0.26 -0.68 3.66
CA LEU A 51 0.04 -0.83 5.09
C LEU A 51 -0.54 0.33 5.91
N VAL A 52 -0.40 1.57 5.42
CA VAL A 52 -0.98 2.75 6.09
C VAL A 52 -2.50 2.67 6.13
N VAL A 53 -3.15 2.33 5.00
CA VAL A 53 -4.61 2.16 4.92
C VAL A 53 -5.08 1.08 5.90
N GLY A 54 -4.41 -0.07 5.92
CA GLY A 54 -4.73 -1.15 6.84
C GLY A 54 -4.55 -0.76 8.31
N PHE A 55 -3.48 -0.02 8.63
CA PHE A 55 -3.22 0.48 9.98
C PHE A 55 -4.31 1.46 10.45
N VAL A 56 -4.66 2.46 9.64
CA VAL A 56 -5.71 3.44 9.97
C VAL A 56 -7.06 2.74 10.14
N LEU A 57 -7.39 1.79 9.26
CA LEU A 57 -8.61 1.01 9.38
C LEU A 57 -8.64 0.20 10.70
N ALA A 58 -7.50 -0.38 11.10
CA ALA A 58 -7.40 -1.10 12.37
C ALA A 58 -7.57 -0.15 13.59
N VAL A 59 -6.99 1.04 13.55
CA VAL A 59 -7.21 2.05 14.62
C VAL A 59 -8.69 2.38 14.74
N TYR A 60 -9.38 2.65 13.63
CA TYR A 60 -10.80 2.95 13.65
C TYR A 60 -11.64 1.81 14.23
N LEU A 61 -11.42 0.58 13.75
CA LEU A 61 -12.22 -0.57 14.14
C LEU A 61 -11.98 -1.00 15.59
N PHE A 62 -10.71 -1.05 16.02
CA PHE A 62 -10.34 -1.65 17.31
C PHE A 62 -10.04 -0.62 18.40
N VAL A 63 -9.38 0.49 18.06
CA VAL A 63 -8.93 1.48 19.05
C VAL A 63 -10.01 2.53 19.32
N GLN A 64 -10.78 2.87 18.29
CA GLN A 64 -11.92 3.79 18.41
C GLN A 64 -13.25 3.06 18.61
N ASP A 65 -13.23 1.76 18.91
CA ASP A 65 -14.43 0.94 19.10
C ASP A 65 -15.43 0.96 17.92
N GLY A 66 -14.94 1.24 16.72
CA GLY A 66 -15.77 1.32 15.51
C GLY A 66 -16.45 -0.01 15.14
N LEU A 67 -16.02 -1.13 15.72
CA LEU A 67 -16.70 -2.43 15.60
C LEU A 67 -17.99 -2.52 16.43
N ALA A 68 -18.07 -1.79 17.55
CA ALA A 68 -19.27 -1.75 18.37
C ALA A 68 -20.19 -0.61 17.93
N ASP A 69 -19.62 0.54 17.60
CA ASP A 69 -20.35 1.70 17.08
C ASP A 69 -19.61 2.33 15.90
N THR A 70 -19.98 1.91 14.68
CA THR A 70 -19.36 2.42 13.46
C THR A 70 -19.73 3.87 13.19
N ALA A 71 -20.88 4.36 13.68
CA ALA A 71 -21.36 5.71 13.39
C ALA A 71 -20.85 6.74 14.39
N ASP A 72 -20.63 6.32 15.64
CA ASP A 72 -20.14 7.17 16.74
C ASP A 72 -18.93 6.54 17.45
N PRO A 73 -17.75 6.51 16.79
CA PRO A 73 -16.55 5.90 17.36
C PRO A 73 -15.96 6.75 18.51
N LEU A 74 -15.20 6.12 19.40
CA LEU A 74 -14.48 6.80 20.48
C LEU A 74 -13.40 7.75 19.90
N VAL A 75 -13.63 9.06 20.03
CA VAL A 75 -12.78 10.11 19.42
C VAL A 75 -12.15 11.09 20.41
N ILE A 76 -12.80 11.32 21.56
CA ILE A 76 -12.40 12.35 22.52
C ILE A 76 -10.94 12.20 22.97
N PRO A 77 -10.43 10.99 23.30
CA PRO A 77 -9.04 10.83 23.76
C PRO A 77 -7.98 11.14 22.70
N PHE A 78 -8.33 11.03 21.42
CA PHE A 78 -7.38 11.14 20.30
C PHE A 78 -7.31 12.55 19.71
N ARG A 79 -8.18 13.46 20.16
CA ARG A 79 -8.23 14.84 19.66
C ARG A 79 -7.12 15.69 20.29
N ALA A 80 -6.37 16.40 19.46
CA ALA A 80 -5.27 17.26 19.90
C ALA A 80 -5.76 18.63 20.40
N TRP A 81 -6.36 18.65 21.60
CA TRP A 81 -6.88 19.88 22.23
C TRP A 81 -5.79 20.90 22.60
N SER A 82 -4.53 20.48 22.70
CA SER A 82 -3.39 21.32 23.02
C SER A 82 -2.08 20.69 22.55
N TYR A 83 -1.07 21.50 22.26
CA TYR A 83 0.28 21.04 21.93
C TYR A 83 0.97 20.30 23.10
N VAL A 84 0.55 20.56 24.35
CA VAL A 84 1.07 19.85 25.54
C VAL A 84 0.29 18.57 25.86
N TYR A 85 -0.63 18.15 24.99
CA TYR A 85 -1.32 16.88 25.09
C TYR A 85 -0.72 15.89 24.08
N PRO A 86 0.39 15.22 24.41
CA PRO A 86 1.19 14.46 23.45
C PRO A 86 0.43 13.30 22.82
N LEU A 87 -0.49 12.69 23.58
CA LEU A 87 -1.31 11.60 23.06
C LEU A 87 -2.11 12.07 21.84
N GLY A 88 -2.91 13.13 22.00
CA GLY A 88 -3.70 13.69 20.90
C GLY A 88 -2.81 14.14 19.74
N VAL A 89 -1.68 14.81 20.01
CA VAL A 89 -0.75 15.25 18.96
C VAL A 89 -0.20 14.09 18.12
N LEU A 90 0.12 12.97 18.76
CA LEU A 90 0.70 11.81 18.08
C LEU A 90 -0.35 10.93 17.39
N THR A 91 -1.57 10.85 17.93
CA THR A 91 -2.58 9.90 17.46
C THR A 91 -3.67 10.50 16.59
N SER A 92 -3.85 11.83 16.61
CA SER A 92 -4.99 12.47 15.92
C SER A 92 -5.01 12.22 14.41
N ALA A 93 -3.85 12.02 13.79
CA ALA A 93 -3.74 11.72 12.36
C ALA A 93 -4.32 10.35 11.97
N PHE A 94 -4.54 9.47 12.95
CA PHE A 94 -5.05 8.11 12.70
C PHE A 94 -6.51 7.95 13.14
N ALA A 95 -7.04 8.86 13.96
CA ALA A 95 -8.39 8.80 14.49
C ALA A 95 -9.41 9.53 13.59
N HIS A 96 -10.58 8.93 13.39
CA HIS A 96 -11.65 9.47 12.54
C HIS A 96 -12.99 9.49 13.28
N ASP A 97 -13.81 10.50 12.97
CA ASP A 97 -15.06 10.87 13.67
C ASP A 97 -16.32 10.26 13.02
N GLY A 98 -16.13 9.14 12.31
CA GLY A 98 -17.22 8.46 11.61
C GLY A 98 -16.82 7.93 10.22
N PRO A 99 -17.73 7.16 9.58
CA PRO A 99 -17.42 6.36 8.40
C PRO A 99 -17.19 7.22 7.15
N GLY A 100 -17.89 8.35 7.03
CA GLY A 100 -17.67 9.31 5.94
C GLY A 100 -16.28 9.96 6.00
N HIS A 101 -15.86 10.39 7.19
CA HIS A 101 -14.54 10.98 7.40
C HIS A 101 -13.43 9.94 7.15
N LEU A 102 -13.60 8.71 7.64
CA LEU A 102 -12.66 7.61 7.39
C LEU A 102 -12.55 7.29 5.89
N THR A 103 -13.68 7.04 5.22
CA THR A 103 -13.68 6.57 3.83
C THR A 103 -13.07 7.62 2.89
N GLY A 104 -13.39 8.90 3.10
CA GLY A 104 -12.78 10.00 2.33
C GLY A 104 -11.26 10.05 2.47
N ASN A 105 -10.74 9.91 3.70
CA ASN A 105 -9.29 9.89 3.95
C ASN A 105 -8.62 8.64 3.40
N LEU A 106 -9.23 7.45 3.52
CA LEU A 106 -8.68 6.22 2.97
C LEU A 106 -8.62 6.27 1.43
N LEU A 107 -9.66 6.77 0.77
CA LEU A 107 -9.65 6.96 -0.69
C LEU A 107 -8.59 7.97 -1.12
N GLY A 108 -8.49 9.10 -0.43
CA GLY A 108 -7.42 10.08 -0.67
C GLY A 108 -6.04 9.46 -0.50
N THR A 109 -5.82 8.73 0.60
CA THR A 109 -4.55 8.04 0.88
C THR A 109 -4.23 7.01 -0.18
N LEU A 110 -5.20 6.22 -0.63
CA LEU A 110 -5.01 5.26 -1.71
C LEU A 110 -4.59 5.95 -3.01
N VAL A 111 -5.23 7.05 -3.39
CA VAL A 111 -4.90 7.76 -4.63
C VAL A 111 -3.54 8.46 -4.52
N TYR A 112 -3.38 9.36 -3.55
CA TYR A 112 -2.20 10.21 -3.42
C TYR A 112 -0.99 9.44 -2.89
N GLY A 113 -1.19 8.52 -1.93
CA GLY A 113 -0.14 7.66 -1.40
C GLY A 113 0.45 6.75 -2.49
N SER A 114 -0.40 6.13 -3.31
CA SER A 114 0.08 5.30 -4.43
C SER A 114 0.88 6.13 -5.44
N LEU A 115 0.44 7.35 -5.74
CA LEU A 115 1.15 8.27 -6.63
C LEU A 115 2.51 8.68 -6.05
N ALA A 116 2.56 9.03 -4.76
CA ALA A 116 3.80 9.37 -4.07
C ALA A 116 4.77 8.19 -4.04
N GLU A 117 4.28 7.00 -3.70
CA GLU A 117 5.08 5.77 -3.67
C GLU A 117 5.63 5.42 -5.06
N TYR A 118 4.86 5.69 -6.12
CA TYR A 118 5.32 5.55 -7.49
C TYR A 118 6.41 6.58 -7.87
N ALA A 119 6.23 7.84 -7.46
CA ALA A 119 7.15 8.92 -7.80
C ALA A 119 8.52 8.74 -7.13
N TRP A 120 8.54 8.38 -5.84
CA TRP A 120 9.78 8.24 -5.05
C TRP A 120 10.35 6.83 -5.01
N GLY A 121 9.50 5.79 -5.03
CA GLY A 121 9.91 4.38 -5.05
C GLY A 121 10.59 3.87 -3.76
N HIS A 122 10.49 2.57 -3.51
CA HIS A 122 11.08 1.92 -2.32
C HIS A 122 12.56 1.52 -2.49
N VAL A 123 13.08 1.51 -3.72
CA VAL A 123 14.41 0.99 -4.03
C VAL A 123 15.39 2.12 -4.33
N PRO A 124 16.49 2.27 -3.57
CA PRO A 124 17.52 3.24 -3.85
C PRO A 124 18.11 3.06 -5.26
N PRO A 125 18.42 4.14 -6.00
CA PRO A 125 18.94 4.06 -7.37
C PRO A 125 20.18 3.16 -7.52
N GLY A 126 21.02 3.06 -6.48
CA GLY A 126 22.25 2.26 -6.48
C GLY A 126 22.08 0.74 -6.36
N ARG A 127 20.94 0.22 -5.85
CA ARG A 127 20.66 -1.24 -5.84
C ARG A 127 20.11 -1.74 -7.17
N ARG A 128 19.43 -0.87 -7.95
CA ARG A 128 18.92 -1.22 -9.29
C ARG A 128 20.03 -1.59 -10.28
N LYS A 129 21.21 -0.97 -10.19
CA LYS A 129 22.34 -1.27 -11.09
C LYS A 129 22.92 -2.68 -10.88
N ARG A 130 22.94 -3.20 -9.65
CA ARG A 130 23.47 -4.54 -9.35
C ARG A 130 22.54 -5.68 -9.78
N SER A 131 21.23 -5.54 -9.58
CA SER A 131 20.25 -6.56 -10.00
C SER A 131 20.09 -6.64 -11.52
N ALA A 132 20.30 -5.54 -12.25
CA ALA A 132 20.35 -5.54 -13.71
C ALA A 132 21.65 -6.18 -14.24
N ALA A 133 22.77 -5.99 -13.54
CA ALA A 133 24.06 -6.59 -13.91
C ALA A 133 24.13 -8.11 -13.63
N SER A 134 23.42 -8.61 -12.61
CA SER A 134 23.39 -10.05 -12.28
C SER A 134 22.41 -10.87 -13.14
N GLY A 135 21.57 -10.21 -13.94
CA GLY A 135 20.60 -10.85 -14.86
C GLY A 135 20.98 -10.74 -16.33
N GLY A 136 22.19 -10.29 -16.66
CA GLY A 136 22.65 -10.24 -18.04
C GLY A 136 22.72 -11.65 -18.62
N PRO A 137 22.27 -11.88 -19.87
CA PRO A 137 22.43 -13.17 -20.50
C PRO A 137 23.93 -13.48 -20.50
N THR A 138 24.31 -14.65 -19.98
CA THR A 138 25.61 -15.25 -20.27
C THR A 138 25.71 -15.37 -21.79
N ARG A 139 26.18 -14.31 -22.44
CA ARG A 139 26.59 -14.32 -23.83
C ARG A 139 27.87 -15.11 -23.81
N THR A 140 27.74 -16.43 -23.94
CA THR A 140 28.86 -17.31 -24.23
C THR A 140 29.46 -16.79 -25.53
N SER A 141 30.51 -15.98 -25.45
CA SER A 141 31.29 -15.61 -26.62
C SER A 141 32.14 -16.83 -27.02
N GLY A 142 31.46 -17.85 -27.52
CA GLY A 142 32.07 -18.95 -28.26
C GLY A 142 32.42 -18.42 -29.65
N ARG A 143 33.58 -17.78 -29.76
CA ARG A 143 34.24 -17.46 -31.02
C ARG A 143 34.62 -18.80 -31.68
N TRP A 144 33.81 -19.29 -32.61
CA TRP A 144 34.08 -20.51 -33.39
C TRP A 144 33.66 -20.37 -34.85
N TRP A 145 34.26 -19.42 -35.57
CA TRP A 145 34.19 -19.40 -37.03
C TRP A 145 35.52 -18.88 -37.59
N SER A 146 36.35 -19.80 -38.06
CA SER A 146 37.32 -19.56 -39.12
C SER A 146 37.62 -20.89 -39.80
N SER A 147 36.95 -21.13 -40.92
CA SER A 147 37.33 -22.06 -41.98
C SER A 147 37.33 -21.26 -43.29
N PRO A 148 37.87 -21.78 -44.39
CA PRO A 148 39.19 -22.37 -44.60
C PRO A 148 39.97 -21.57 -45.69
N ALA A 149 41.26 -21.83 -45.85
CA ALA A 149 42.00 -21.58 -47.09
C ALA A 149 43.05 -22.66 -47.26
#